data_AF-A0A453R7K9-F1
#
_entry.id   AF-A0A453R7K9-F1
#
_cell.length_a   1.000
_cell.length_b   1.000
_cell.length_c   1.000
_cell.angle_alpha   90.00
_cell.angle_beta   90.00
_cell.angle_gamma   90.00
#
_symmetry.space_group_name_H-M   'P 1'
#
loop_
_entity.id
_entity.type
_entity.pdbx_description
1 polymer ?
#
loop_
_entity_poly.entity_id
_entity_poly.type
_entity_poly.pdbx_seq_one_letter_code
_entity_poly.pdbx_strand_id
1 'polypeptide(L)'
;LPYTEGEREVDATHAQLRSIVREETAAAAATDGGATRVEVLDVTKLATMRPDGHPSVYMKRDPFARGVPERLQSDCLHFCLPGPVDTFNEILLQLLLTKRE
;
A
#
# COMPACT_ATOMS: atom_id res chain seq x y z
N LEU A 1 7.31 -3.74 14.67
CA LEU A 1 7.63 -2.30 14.70
C LEU A 1 7.90 -1.86 13.26
N PRO A 2 7.62 -0.61 12.89
CA PRO A 2 7.96 -0.08 11.56
C PRO A 2 9.46 -0.24 11.28
N TYR A 3 9.81 -0.49 10.02
CA TYR A 3 11.23 -0.52 9.62
C TYR A 3 11.83 0.88 9.61
N THR A 4 13.13 0.98 9.88
CA THR A 4 13.93 2.20 9.68
C THR A 4 14.55 2.22 8.29
N GLU A 5 14.86 3.42 7.79
CA GLU A 5 15.38 3.62 6.43
C GLU A 5 16.58 2.70 6.13
N GLY A 6 16.48 1.92 5.05
CA GLY A 6 17.50 0.95 4.63
C GLY A 6 17.38 -0.45 5.27
N GLU A 7 16.51 -0.67 6.25
CA GLU A 7 16.28 -2.02 6.81
C GLU A 7 15.49 -2.93 5.86
N ARG A 8 14.67 -2.33 5.00
CA ARG A 8 13.81 -3.07 4.07
C ARG A 8 13.76 -2.38 2.71
N GLU A 9 14.18 -3.14 1.71
CA GLU A 9 14.04 -2.76 0.30
C GLU A 9 12.74 -3.33 -0.30
N VAL A 10 12.27 -2.66 -1.35
CA VAL A 10 11.17 -3.17 -2.18
C VAL A 10 11.67 -4.42 -2.90
N ASP A 11 11.03 -5.56 -2.65
CA ASP A 11 11.44 -6.81 -3.31
C ASP A 11 11.13 -6.81 -4.81
N ALA A 12 11.71 -7.77 -5.53
CA ALA A 12 11.63 -7.85 -6.99
C ALA A 12 10.18 -7.92 -7.51
N THR A 13 9.31 -8.64 -6.79
CA THR A 13 7.90 -8.78 -7.19
C THR A 13 7.17 -7.44 -7.06
N HIS A 14 7.30 -6.75 -5.92
CA HIS A 14 6.70 -5.43 -5.74
C HIS A 14 7.31 -4.38 -6.68
N ALA A 15 8.61 -4.46 -6.96
CA ALA A 15 9.28 -3.58 -7.92
C ALA A 15 8.75 -3.77 -9.34
N GLN A 16 8.53 -5.02 -9.77
CA GLN A 16 7.93 -5.32 -11.07
C GLN A 16 6.50 -4.78 -11.17
N LEU A 17 5.66 -5.02 -10.17
CA LEU A 17 4.29 -4.52 -10.14
C LEU A 17 4.25 -2.98 -10.18
N ARG A 18 5.13 -2.32 -9.42
CA ARG A 18 5.29 -0.86 -9.45
C ARG A 18 5.68 -0.34 -10.84
N SER A 19 6.54 -1.05 -11.56
CA SER A 19 6.93 -0.69 -12.93
C SER A 19 5.74 -0.76 -13.88
N ILE A 20 4.94 -1.83 -13.82
CA ILE A 20 3.75 -2.01 -14.64
C ILE A 20 2.77 -0.86 -14.38
N VAL A 21 2.46 -0.55 -13.12
CA VAL A 21 1.55 0.56 -12.77
C VAL A 21 2.03 1.89 -13.37
N ARG A 22 3.34 2.15 -13.37
CA ARG A 22 3.91 3.38 -13.95
C ARG A 22 3.80 3.43 -15.46
N GLU A 23 4.04 2.31 -16.14
CA GLU A 23 3.89 2.18 -17.59
C GLU A 23 2.43 2.41 -18.01
N GLU A 24 1.49 1.71 -17.37
CA GLU A 24 0.06 1.84 -17.64
C GLU A 24 -0.46 3.25 -17.38
N THR A 25 0.05 3.91 -16.34
CA THR A 25 -0.30 5.31 -16.04
C THR A 25 0.21 6.25 -17.11
N ALA A 26 1.43 6.05 -17.60
CA ALA A 26 1.98 6.86 -18.69
C ALA A 26 1.18 6.67 -19.98
N ALA A 27 0.80 5.42 -20.30
CA ALA A 27 -0.07 5.12 -21.43
C ALA A 27 -1.44 5.78 -21.27
N ALA A 28 -2.06 5.69 -20.10
CA ALA A 28 -3.34 6.31 -19.79
C ALA A 28 -3.28 7.85 -19.87
N ALA A 29 -2.22 8.47 -19.35
CA ALA A 29 -2.02 9.92 -19.42
C ALA A 29 -1.80 10.44 -20.85
N ALA A 30 -1.32 9.59 -21.77
CA ALA A 30 -1.16 9.93 -23.18
C ALA A 30 -2.46 9.79 -24.00
N THR A 31 -3.50 9.20 -23.43
CA THR A 31 -4.81 9.11 -24.09
C THR A 31 -5.47 10.48 -24.22
N ASP A 32 -6.38 10.62 -25.19
CA ASP A 32 -7.13 11.86 -25.45
C ASP A 32 -6.25 13.11 -25.60
N GLY A 33 -5.05 12.95 -26.18
CA GLY A 33 -4.10 14.04 -26.36
C GLY A 33 -3.61 14.68 -25.06
N GLY A 34 -3.72 13.98 -23.91
CA GLY A 34 -3.35 14.50 -22.60
C GLY A 34 -4.39 15.41 -21.95
N ALA A 35 -5.63 15.44 -22.48
CA ALA A 35 -6.72 16.22 -21.88
C ALA A 35 -7.11 15.70 -20.49
N THR A 36 -7.03 14.38 -20.27
CA THR A 36 -7.28 13.76 -18.97
C THR A 36 -5.98 13.61 -18.18
N ARG A 37 -5.93 14.21 -16.98
CA ARG A 37 -4.79 14.09 -16.07
C ARG A 37 -4.88 12.78 -15.28
N VAL A 38 -3.93 11.88 -15.52
CA VAL A 38 -3.78 10.62 -14.80
C VAL A 38 -2.43 10.60 -14.09
N GLU A 39 -2.43 10.30 -12.79
CA GLU A 39 -1.22 10.24 -11.95
C GLU A 39 -1.29 9.09 -10.95
N VAL A 40 -0.13 8.67 -10.43
CA VAL A 40 -0.01 7.60 -9.43
C VAL A 40 0.44 8.17 -8.09
N LEU A 41 -0.32 7.85 -7.05
CA LEU A 41 0.14 7.96 -5.67
C LEU A 41 1.03 6.76 -5.34
N ASP A 42 2.34 6.92 -5.54
CA ASP A 42 3.30 5.84 -5.32
C ASP A 42 3.64 5.68 -3.83
N VAL A 43 2.92 4.78 -3.16
CA VAL A 43 3.16 4.39 -1.76
C VAL A 43 3.94 3.08 -1.63
N THR A 44 4.49 2.51 -2.71
CA THR A 44 5.07 1.16 -2.67
C THR A 44 6.15 1.03 -1.60
N LYS A 45 7.09 1.97 -1.54
CA LYS A 45 8.13 1.96 -0.50
C LYS A 45 7.53 2.13 0.90
N LEU A 46 6.61 3.08 1.09
CA LEU A 46 5.96 3.32 2.39
C LEU A 46 5.22 2.07 2.89
N ALA A 47 4.49 1.37 2.02
CA ALA A 47 3.80 0.13 2.36
C ALA A 47 4.78 -0.99 2.72
N THR A 48 5.87 -1.14 1.96
CA THR A 48 6.93 -2.13 2.26
C THR A 48 7.57 -1.92 3.64
N MET A 49 7.64 -0.67 4.11
CA MET A 49 8.23 -0.32 5.41
C MET A 49 7.30 -0.60 6.61
N ARG A 50 6.05 -1.00 6.35
CA ARG A 50 4.99 -1.12 7.38
C ARG A 50 4.40 -2.53 7.51
N PRO A 51 5.21 -3.60 7.65
CA PRO A 51 4.66 -4.93 7.88
C PRO A 51 3.90 -5.04 9.22
N ASP A 52 4.19 -4.15 10.16
CA ASP A 52 3.50 -4.01 11.44
C ASP A 52 2.04 -3.56 11.29
N GLY A 53 1.67 -3.00 10.13
CA GLY A 53 0.31 -2.56 9.85
C GLY A 53 -0.62 -3.67 9.39
N HIS A 54 -0.15 -4.90 9.19
CA HIS A 54 -0.99 -6.01 8.73
C HIS A 54 -1.80 -6.65 9.87
N PRO A 55 -3.02 -7.15 9.61
CA PRO A 55 -3.82 -7.85 10.62
C PRO A 55 -3.24 -9.21 11.00
N SER A 56 -2.38 -9.80 10.16
CA SER A 56 -1.81 -11.13 10.41
C SER A 56 -2.92 -12.14 10.72
N VAL A 57 -2.92 -12.74 11.90
CA VAL A 57 -3.87 -13.76 12.34
C VAL A 57 -5.18 -13.17 12.88
N TYR A 58 -5.24 -11.84 13.06
CA TYR A 58 -6.38 -11.11 13.60
C TYR A 58 -7.34 -10.58 12.53
N MET A 59 -7.30 -11.14 11.32
CA MET A 59 -8.23 -10.80 10.23
C MET A 59 -9.70 -11.03 10.62
N LYS A 60 -9.96 -11.98 11.53
CA LYS A 60 -11.30 -12.28 12.06
C LYS A 60 -11.36 -11.95 13.54
N ARG A 61 -12.54 -11.56 14.00
CA ARG A 61 -12.83 -11.38 15.42
C ARG A 61 -12.54 -12.68 16.19
N ASP A 62 -11.83 -12.55 17.30
CA ASP A 62 -11.49 -13.64 18.23
C ASP A 62 -10.88 -14.88 17.54
N PRO A 63 -9.72 -14.76 16.85
CA PRO A 63 -9.18 -15.83 16.00
C PRO A 63 -8.81 -17.11 16.76
N PHE A 64 -8.71 -17.01 18.09
CA PHE A 64 -8.36 -18.10 19.00
C PHE A 64 -9.52 -18.55 19.90
N ALA A 65 -10.76 -18.13 19.63
CA ALA A 65 -11.94 -18.51 20.42
C ALA A 65 -12.15 -20.04 20.52
N ARG A 66 -11.62 -20.80 19.55
CA ARG A 66 -11.68 -22.27 19.50
C ARG A 66 -10.31 -22.93 19.80
N GLY A 67 -9.41 -22.21 20.46
CA GLY A 67 -8.02 -22.61 20.68
C GLY A 67 -7.09 -22.16 19.55
N VAL A 68 -5.80 -22.44 19.71
CA VAL A 68 -4.77 -22.11 18.72
C VAL A 68 -4.72 -23.22 17.65
N PRO A 69 -5.02 -22.92 16.37
CA PRO A 69 -4.95 -23.92 15.31
C PRO A 69 -3.50 -24.32 15.01
N GLU A 70 -3.30 -25.53 14.49
CA GLU A 70 -1.97 -26.03 14.09
C GLU A 70 -1.34 -25.19 12.97
N ARG A 71 -2.18 -24.59 12.10
CA ARG A 71 -1.76 -23.67 11.05
C ARG A 71 -2.41 -22.31 11.24
N LEU A 72 -1.59 -21.28 11.46
CA LEU A 72 -2.04 -19.89 11.51
C LEU A 72 -1.96 -19.29 10.11
N GLN A 73 -3.11 -18.95 9.54
CA GLN A 73 -3.17 -18.15 8.32
C GLN A 73 -2.91 -16.68 8.70
N SER A 74 -1.79 -16.12 8.23
CA SER A 74 -1.49 -14.70 8.37
C SER A 74 -1.89 -13.97 7.10
N ASP A 75 -2.68 -12.92 7.25
CA ASP A 75 -2.94 -11.97 6.19
C ASP A 75 -1.81 -10.93 6.15
N CYS A 76 -1.04 -10.95 5.06
CA CYS A 76 0.06 -10.02 4.78
C CYS A 76 -0.27 -9.10 3.60
N LEU A 77 -1.53 -9.05 3.16
CA LEU A 77 -1.97 -8.25 2.02
C LEU A 77 -2.73 -7.02 2.49
N HIS A 78 -3.67 -7.19 3.42
CA HIS A 78 -4.52 -6.11 3.92
C HIS A 78 -3.83 -5.33 5.05
N PHE A 79 -4.27 -4.11 5.31
CA PHE A 79 -3.83 -3.32 6.45
C PHE A 79 -4.94 -3.20 7.50
N CYS A 80 -4.55 -3.19 8.78
CA CYS A 80 -5.41 -2.81 9.89
C CYS A 80 -5.90 -1.37 9.74
N LEU A 81 -7.07 -1.08 10.35
CA LEU A 81 -7.55 0.26 10.59
C LEU A 81 -7.76 0.48 12.11
N PRO A 82 -7.26 1.59 12.68
CA PRO A 82 -6.39 2.59 12.04
C PRO A 82 -5.00 2.01 11.67
N GLY A 83 -4.36 2.53 10.62
CA GLY A 83 -3.11 1.95 10.09
C GLY A 83 -2.47 2.71 8.92
N PRO A 84 -1.50 2.11 8.20
CA PRO A 84 -0.73 2.79 7.14
C PRO A 84 -1.58 3.42 6.03
N VAL A 85 -2.74 2.85 5.74
CA VAL A 85 -3.68 3.36 4.73
C VAL A 85 -4.19 4.77 5.09
N ASP A 86 -4.32 5.09 6.38
CA ASP A 86 -4.71 6.42 6.83
C ASP A 86 -3.66 7.46 6.42
N THR A 87 -2.38 7.16 6.61
CA THR A 87 -1.27 8.02 6.17
C THR A 87 -1.24 8.18 4.64
N PHE A 88 -1.55 7.12 3.88
CA PHE A 88 -1.63 7.22 2.41
C PHE A 88 -2.75 8.17 1.98
N ASN A 89 -3.90 8.12 2.66
CA ASN A 89 -5.01 9.02 2.42
C ASN A 89 -4.69 10.46 2.81
N GLU A 90 -3.95 10.68 3.89
CA GLU A 90 -3.47 12.01 4.28
C GLU A 90 -2.54 12.60 3.21
N ILE A 91 -1.58 11.82 2.70
CA ILE A 91 -0.70 12.25 1.59
C ILE A 91 -1.53 12.59 0.34
N LEU A 92 -2.49 11.74 -0.03
CA LEU A 92 -3.38 11.98 -1.16
C LEU A 92 -4.14 13.30 -0.99
N LEU A 93 -4.72 13.53 0.19
CA LEU A 93 -5.44 14.75 0.49
C LEU A 93 -4.53 15.98 0.37
N GLN A 94 -3.31 15.93 0.91
CA GLN A 94 -2.34 17.03 0.77
C GLN A 94 -2.00 17.32 -0.69
N LEU A 95 -1.83 16.29 -1.54
CA LEU A 95 -1.58 16.47 -2.96
C LEU A 95 -2.76 17.12 -3.68
N LEU A 96 -3.99 16.74 -3.34
CA LEU A 96 -5.21 17.34 -3.92
C LEU A 96 -5.41 18.79 -3.49
N LEU A 97 -5.05 19.13 -2.25
CA LEU A 97 -5.14 20.49 -1.74
C LEU A 97 -4.07 21.42 -2.34
N THR A 98 -2.85 20.90 -2.56
CA THR A 98 -1.73 21.68 -3.12
C THR A 98 -1.81 21.87 -4.63
N LYS A 99 -2.39 20.91 -5.37
CA LYS A 99 -2.53 20.98 -6.84
C LYS A 99 -3.75 21.75 -7.34
N ARG A 100 -4.44 22.48 -6.46
CA ARG A 100 -5.66 23.23 -6.76
C ARG A 100 -5.41 24.66 -7.26
N GLU A 101 -4.14 25.00 -7.49
CA GLU A 101 -3.64 26.24 -8.12
C GLU A 101 -3.06 25.94 -9.51
#